data_AF-A0AAW9FSI4-F1
#
_entry.id   AF-A0AAW9FSI4-F1
#
_cell.length_a   1.000
_cell.length_b   1.000
_cell.length_c   1.000
_cell.angle_alpha   90.00
_cell.angle_beta   90.00
_cell.angle_gamma   90.00
#
_symmetry.space_group_name_H-M   'P 1'
#
loop_
_entity.id
_entity.type
_entity.pdbx_description
1 polymer ?
#
loop_
_entity_poly.entity_id
_entity_poly.type
_entity_poly.pdbx_seq_one_letter_code
_entity_poly.pdbx_strand_id
1 'polypeptide(L)' 'MKKISGIILIIIGFCITVLVKVGPSEETKWVFTYGDLPPIIIALAFIIPGLIIYNKNR' A
#
# COMPACT_ATOMS: atom_id res chain seq x y z
N MET A 1 3.86 14.28 15.15
CA MET A 1 4.84 13.33 14.55
C MET A 1 4.22 11.99 14.18
N LYS A 2 3.66 11.21 15.12
CA LYS A 2 3.05 9.88 14.85
C LYS A 2 1.89 9.90 13.82
N LYS A 3 1.09 10.97 13.82
CA LYS A 3 0.01 11.20 12.83
C LYS A 3 0.53 11.30 11.40
N ILE A 4 1.67 12.00 11.20
CA ILE A 4 2.31 12.17 9.89
C ILE A 4 2.81 10.80 9.40
N SER A 5 3.38 10.00 10.30
CA SER A 5 3.78 8.61 10.02
C SER A 5 2.60 7.75 9.53
N GLY A 6 1.44 7.87 10.18
CA GLY A 6 0.21 7.18 9.75
C GLY A 6 -0.25 7.62 8.36
N ILE A 7 -0.22 8.92 8.07
CA ILE A 7 -0.57 9.46 6.75
C ILE A 7 0.39 8.96 5.66
N ILE A 8 1.70 8.96 5.92
CA ILE A 8 2.72 8.46 4.98
C ILE A 8 2.48 6.99 4.65
N LEU A 9 2.20 6.15 5.65
CA LEU A 9 1.89 4.73 5.45
C LEU A 9 0.64 4.52 4.59
N ILE A 10 -0.41 5.31 4.82
CA ILE A 10 -1.63 5.26 4.01
C ILE A 10 -1.33 5.66 2.55
N ILE A 11 -0.54 6.71 2.33
CA ILE A 11 -0.16 7.17 0.98
C ILE A 11 0.64 6.09 0.24
N ILE A 12 1.62 5.46 0.91
CA ILE A 12 2.43 4.39 0.31
C ILE A 12 1.53 3.22 -0.12
N GLY A 13 0.66 2.73 0.76
CA GLY A 13 -0.25 1.65 0.43
C GLY A 13 -1.27 2.02 -0.66
N PHE A 14 -1.69 3.28 -0.71
CA PHE A 14 -2.54 3.79 -1.79
C PHE A 14 -1.81 3.77 -3.14
N CYS A 15 -0.56 4.22 -3.22
CA CYS A 15 0.24 4.14 -4.45
C CYS A 15 0.38 2.70 -4.96
N ILE A 16 0.61 1.74 -4.06
CA ILE A 16 0.69 0.32 -4.43
C ILE A 16 -0.65 -0.16 -4.99
N THR A 17 -1.77 0.24 -4.39
CA THR A 17 -3.12 -0.09 -4.89
C THR A 17 -3.37 0.46 -6.28
N VAL A 18 -2.92 1.69 -6.55
CA VAL A 18 -3.01 2.30 -7.89
C VAL A 18 -2.18 1.52 -8.91
N LEU A 19 -0.97 1.09 -8.55
CA LEU A 19 -0.12 0.25 -9.42
C LEU A 19 -0.81 -1.07 -9.77
N VAL A 20 -1.48 -1.71 -8.81
CA VAL A 20 -2.30 -2.91 -9.09
C VAL A 20 -3.41 -2.62 -10.09
N LYS A 21 -4.06 -1.46 -9.98
CA LYS A 21 -5.17 -1.11 -10.89
C LYS A 21 -4.72 -0.79 -12.32
N VAL A 22 -3.55 -0.19 -12.47
CA VAL A 22 -2.95 0.11 -13.79
C VAL A 22 -2.39 -1.16 -14.45
N GLY A 23 -1.93 -2.11 -13.64
CA GLY A 23 -1.33 -3.36 -14.09
C GLY A 23 0.19 -3.25 -14.30
N PRO A 24 0.89 -4.39 -14.41
CA PRO A 24 2.35 -4.41 -14.51
C PRO A 24 2.89 -3.86 -15.83
N SER A 25 3.97 -3.10 -15.74
CA SER A 25 4.93 -2.88 -16.83
C SER A 25 5.88 -4.08 -16.96
N GLU A 26 6.65 -4.17 -18.06
CA GLU A 26 7.66 -5.25 -18.23
C GLU A 26 8.61 -5.34 -17.03
N GLU A 27 9.02 -4.21 -16.47
CA GLU A 27 9.96 -4.16 -15.33
C GLU A 27 9.33 -4.55 -13.99
N THR A 28 8.01 -4.41 -13.84
CA THR A 28 7.29 -4.69 -12.59
C THR A 28 6.52 -6.00 -12.63
N LYS A 29 6.54 -6.70 -13.76
CA LYS A 29 5.85 -7.99 -13.99
C LYS A 29 6.19 -9.05 -12.95
N TRP A 30 7.41 -9.04 -12.41
CA TRP A 30 7.84 -9.97 -11.37
C TRP A 30 7.07 -9.79 -10.04
N VAL A 31 6.57 -8.59 -9.75
CA VAL A 31 5.74 -8.32 -8.55
C VAL A 31 4.37 -8.97 -8.68
N PHE A 32 3.90 -9.15 -9.92
CA PHE A 32 2.63 -9.74 -10.27
C PHE A 32 2.75 -11.22 -10.69
N THR A 33 3.89 -11.87 -10.39
CA THR A 33 4.14 -13.27 -10.78
C THR A 33 3.04 -14.22 -10.29
N TYR A 34 2.47 -13.95 -9.12
CA TYR A 34 1.35 -14.71 -8.54
C TYR A 34 0.01 -13.98 -8.70
N GLY A 35 -0.12 -13.13 -9.72
CA GLY A 35 -1.28 -12.26 -9.96
C GLY A 35 -1.26 -10.99 -9.12
N ASP A 36 -2.44 -10.40 -8.92
CA ASP A 36 -2.61 -9.13 -8.18
C ASP A 36 -2.57 -9.31 -6.65
N LEU A 37 -2.67 -10.56 -6.19
CA LEU A 37 -2.86 -10.89 -4.78
C LEU A 37 -1.65 -10.47 -3.90
N PRO A 38 -0.38 -10.72 -4.29
CA PRO A 38 0.77 -10.26 -3.52
C PRO A 38 0.84 -8.73 -3.34
N PRO A 39 0.77 -7.88 -4.40
CA PRO A 39 0.83 -6.44 -4.22
C PRO A 39 -0.39 -5.88 -3.46
N ILE A 40 -1.58 -6.51 -3.55
CA ILE A 40 -2.74 -6.16 -2.71
C ILE A 40 -2.46 -6.42 -1.23
N ILE A 41 -1.89 -7.57 -0.87
CA ILE A 41 -1.52 -7.87 0.52
C ILE A 41 -0.51 -6.85 1.04
N ILE A 42 0.49 -6.50 0.24
CA ILE A 42 1.49 -5.49 0.61
C ILE A 42 0.80 -4.13 0.83
N ALA A 43 -0.08 -3.70 -0.08
CA ALA A 43 -0.84 -2.46 0.09
C ALA A 43 -1.62 -2.43 1.41
N LEU A 44 -2.34 -3.52 1.73
CA LEU A 44 -3.09 -3.64 2.99
C LEU A 44 -2.17 -3.62 4.21
N ALA A 45 -1.00 -4.25 4.14
CA ALA A 45 -0.01 -4.24 5.22
C ALA A 45 0.54 -2.84 5.52
N PHE A 46 0.47 -1.89 4.58
CA PHE A 46 0.79 -0.48 4.81
C PHE A 46 -0.42 0.35 5.25
N ILE A 47 -1.57 0.17 4.60
CA ILE A 47 -2.79 0.95 4.88
C ILE A 47 -3.32 0.66 6.28
N ILE A 48 -3.40 -0.61 6.70
CA ILE A 48 -4.03 -0.99 7.96
C ILE A 48 -3.25 -0.41 9.16
N PRO A 49 -1.92 -0.58 9.30
CA PRO A 49 -1.17 0.07 10.37
C PRO A 49 -1.21 1.59 10.27
N GLY A 50 -1.17 2.14 9.06
CA GLY A 50 -1.28 3.58 8.83
C GLY A 50 -2.60 4.16 9.36
N LEU A 51 -3.72 3.49 9.09
CA LEU A 51 -5.04 3.84 9.62
C LEU A 51 -5.13 3.70 11.14
N ILE A 52 -4.60 2.61 11.71
CA ILE A 52 -4.57 2.40 13.17
C ILE A 52 -3.81 3.54 13.84
N ILE A 53 -2.62 3.89 13.33
CA ILE A 53 -1.79 4.97 13.88
C ILE A 53 -2.50 6.32 13.71
N TYR A 54 -3.08 6.59 12.55
CA TYR A 54 -3.80 7.84 12.30
C TYR A 54 -5.00 8.00 13.23
N ASN A 55 -5.81 6.95 13.40
CA ASN A 55 -7.03 6.99 14.18
C ASN A 55 -6.77 7.03 15.69
N LYS A 56 -5.71 6.37 16.18
CA LYS A 56 -5.28 6.44 17.59
C LYS A 56 -4.76 7.82 17.99
N ASN A 57 -4.39 8.65 17.02
CA ASN A 57 -3.82 9.98 17.22
C ASN A 57 -4.75 11.10 16.69
N ARG A 58 -6.03 10.78 16.48
CA ARG A 58 -7.11 11.70 16.09
C ARG A 58 -7.69 12.40 17.30
#